data_AF-A0A2U3Q979-F1
#
_entry.id   AF-A0A2U3Q979-F1
#
_cell.length_a   1.000
_cell.length_b   1.000
_cell.length_c   1.000
_cell.angle_alpha   90.00
_cell.angle_beta   90.00
_cell.angle_gamma   90.00
#
_symmetry.space_group_name_H-M   'P 1'
#
loop_
_entity.id
_entity.type
_entity.pdbx_description
1 polymer ?
#
loop_
_entity_poly.entity_id
_entity_poly.type
_entity_poly.pdbx_seq_one_letter_code
_entity_poly.pdbx_strand_id
1 'polypeptide(L)'
;MRALKLVVHLAGDLEQPLHASEHNGDQGGNRLHVILHAKRSDGTSYTRASTFHSMWDDSLVDLQAYSWGSYADSLDADPLPTVDAPPYDDARVAAWANDTHALGIRAYQLLPAGTPDHNDSSHPVEISNDYAVAIKAELDRELVKGAARLKAILEDAFGSS
;
A
#
# COMPACT_ATOMS: atom_id res chain seq x y z
N MET A 1 0.40 -16.34 -20.71
CA MET A 1 0.88 -16.17 -19.31
C MET A 1 1.41 -14.78 -18.96
N ARG A 2 1.89 -13.94 -19.91
CA ARG A 2 2.39 -12.59 -19.56
C ARG A 2 1.28 -11.61 -19.13
N ALA A 3 0.13 -11.62 -19.83
CA ALA A 3 -0.99 -10.74 -19.51
C ALA A 3 -1.57 -10.98 -18.10
N LEU A 4 -1.82 -12.25 -17.72
CA LEU A 4 -2.34 -12.57 -16.39
C LEU A 4 -1.40 -12.09 -15.28
N LYS A 5 -0.09 -12.32 -15.41
CA LYS A 5 0.90 -11.84 -14.43
C LYS A 5 0.87 -10.32 -14.30
N LEU A 6 0.74 -9.62 -15.43
CA LEU A 6 0.67 -8.16 -15.45
C LEU A 6 -0.60 -7.65 -14.76
N VAL A 7 -1.76 -8.27 -15.03
CA VAL A 7 -3.03 -7.89 -14.37
C VAL A 7 -2.94 -8.11 -12.86
N VAL A 8 -2.41 -9.24 -12.41
CA VAL A 8 -2.20 -9.50 -10.97
C VAL A 8 -1.30 -8.45 -10.33
N HIS A 9 -0.21 -8.07 -10.98
CA HIS A 9 0.73 -7.07 -10.47
C HIS A 9 0.10 -5.68 -10.42
N LEU A 10 -0.48 -5.21 -11.52
CA LEU A 10 -1.07 -3.88 -11.61
C LEU A 10 -2.28 -3.69 -10.70
N ALA A 11 -3.07 -4.74 -10.47
CA ALA A 11 -4.17 -4.69 -9.51
C ALA A 11 -3.67 -4.52 -8.07
N GLY A 12 -2.51 -5.09 -7.73
CA GLY A 12 -1.84 -4.82 -6.45
C GLY A 12 -1.28 -3.40 -6.37
N ASP A 13 -0.57 -2.97 -7.42
CA ASP A 13 0.02 -1.64 -7.50
C ASP A 13 -1.01 -0.52 -7.42
N LEU A 14 -2.23 -0.74 -7.94
CA LEU A 14 -3.33 0.23 -7.90
C LEU A 14 -3.76 0.57 -6.46
N GLU A 15 -3.54 -0.32 -5.50
CA GLU A 15 -3.87 -0.12 -4.09
C GLU A 15 -2.68 0.39 -3.26
N GLN A 16 -1.51 0.58 -3.87
CA GLN A 16 -0.36 1.18 -3.21
C GLN A 16 -0.51 2.71 -3.26
N PRO A 17 -0.75 3.40 -2.14
CA PRO A 17 -1.08 4.83 -2.12
C PRO A 17 -0.06 5.74 -2.83
N LEU A 18 1.23 5.39 -2.77
CA LEU A 18 2.31 6.16 -3.36
C LEU A 18 2.52 5.86 -4.85
N HIS A 19 1.93 4.80 -5.40
CA HIS A 19 1.83 4.61 -6.87
C HIS A 19 0.81 5.58 -7.50
N ALA A 20 -0.13 6.09 -6.71
CA ALA A 20 -1.17 7.02 -7.15
C ALA A 20 -0.92 8.45 -6.64
N SER A 21 0.27 8.79 -6.14
CA SER A 21 0.54 10.08 -5.50
C SER A 21 1.78 10.78 -6.03
N GLU A 22 1.72 12.12 -6.00
CA GLU A 22 2.83 13.01 -6.31
C GLU A 22 2.96 14.01 -5.16
N HIS A 23 4.19 14.27 -4.71
CA HIS A 23 4.45 15.29 -3.70
C HIS A 23 5.73 16.06 -4.07
N ASN A 24 5.57 17.23 -4.68
CA ASN A 24 6.67 18.19 -4.91
C ASN A 24 7.90 17.59 -5.64
N GLY A 25 7.66 16.72 -6.61
CA GLY A 25 8.64 16.06 -7.45
C GLY A 25 9.37 14.90 -6.77
N ASP A 26 8.88 14.40 -5.64
CA ASP A 26 9.51 13.33 -4.85
C ASP A 26 9.41 11.93 -5.45
N GLN A 27 8.76 11.82 -6.62
CA GLN A 27 8.58 10.59 -7.38
C GLN A 27 7.80 9.53 -6.58
N GLY A 28 6.73 9.96 -5.90
CA GLY A 28 5.88 9.09 -5.10
C GLY A 28 6.62 8.63 -3.84
N GLY A 29 7.35 9.52 -3.18
CA GLY A 29 8.07 9.22 -1.94
C GLY A 29 9.43 8.55 -2.14
N ASN A 30 9.89 8.35 -3.37
CA ASN A 30 11.19 7.73 -3.65
C ASN A 30 12.38 8.62 -3.28
N ARG A 31 12.18 9.94 -3.19
CA ARG A 31 13.24 10.90 -2.82
C ARG A 31 13.24 11.29 -1.34
N LEU A 32 12.30 10.73 -0.57
CA LEU A 32 12.23 10.90 0.88
C LEU A 32 12.76 9.63 1.54
N HIS A 33 13.97 9.67 2.07
CA HIS A 33 14.56 8.62 2.90
C HIS A 33 14.03 8.70 4.33
N VAL A 34 13.66 7.55 4.87
CA VAL A 34 13.04 7.40 6.19
C VAL A 34 13.67 6.24 6.97
N ILE A 35 13.53 6.27 8.29
CA ILE A 35 13.72 5.10 9.16
C ILE A 35 12.42 4.88 9.92
N LEU A 36 11.78 3.73 9.69
CA LEU A 36 10.63 3.29 10.46
C LEU A 36 11.12 2.62 11.75
N HIS A 37 10.65 3.10 12.90
CA HIS A 37 10.81 2.48 14.22
C HIS A 37 9.44 2.05 14.76
N ALA A 38 9.16 0.76 14.69
CA ALA A 38 7.89 0.19 15.10
C ALA A 38 8.07 -1.01 16.03
N LYS A 39 6.94 -1.51 16.56
CA LYS A 39 6.88 -2.78 17.29
C LYS A 39 5.93 -3.73 16.58
N ARG A 40 6.34 -5.00 16.53
CA ARG A 40 5.46 -6.07 16.08
C ARG A 40 4.40 -6.40 17.14
N SER A 41 3.41 -7.19 16.73
CA SER A 41 2.34 -7.68 17.61
C SER A 41 2.85 -8.49 18.81
N ASP A 42 3.98 -9.18 18.67
CA ASP A 42 4.65 -9.91 19.77
C ASP A 42 5.53 -9.01 20.67
N GLY A 43 5.54 -7.71 20.43
CA GLY A 43 6.29 -6.71 21.19
C GLY A 43 7.75 -6.55 20.80
N THR A 44 8.25 -7.32 19.83
CA THR A 44 9.62 -7.17 19.34
C THR A 44 9.81 -5.87 18.55
N SER A 45 11.01 -5.31 18.61
CA SER A 45 11.33 -4.09 17.87
C SER A 45 11.53 -4.38 16.38
N TYR A 46 11.04 -3.48 15.55
CA TYR A 46 11.21 -3.49 14.10
C TYR A 46 11.74 -2.14 13.65
N THR A 47 12.96 -2.12 13.15
CA THR A 47 13.58 -0.92 12.57
C THR A 47 13.99 -1.19 11.13
N ARG A 48 13.61 -0.31 10.19
CA ARG A 48 14.00 -0.39 8.78
C ARG A 48 14.27 0.98 8.21
N ALA A 49 15.42 1.13 7.55
CA ALA A 49 15.75 2.29 6.74
C ALA A 49 15.40 2.00 5.27
N SER A 50 14.70 2.93 4.63
CA SER A 50 14.24 2.82 3.24
C SER A 50 13.88 4.20 2.66
N THR A 51 13.28 4.25 1.48
CA THR A 51 12.53 5.44 1.03
C THR A 51 11.11 5.37 1.58
N PHE A 52 10.38 6.49 1.59
CA PHE A 52 8.98 6.52 1.99
C PHE A 52 8.13 5.61 1.09
N HIS A 53 8.47 5.56 -0.20
CA HIS A 53 7.91 4.61 -1.16
C HIS A 53 8.10 3.15 -0.72
N SER A 54 9.36 2.70 -0.56
CA SER A 54 9.65 1.32 -0.18
C SER A 54 9.23 0.98 1.26
N MET A 55 9.03 1.99 2.11
CA MET A 55 8.39 1.77 3.41
C MET A 55 6.96 1.27 3.25
N TRP A 56 6.19 1.85 2.31
CA TRP A 56 4.83 1.41 1.98
C TRP A 56 4.79 0.11 1.19
N ASP A 57 5.69 -0.08 0.22
CA ASP A 57 5.75 -1.31 -0.57
C ASP A 57 6.04 -2.54 0.30
N ASP A 58 7.05 -2.42 1.16
CA ASP A 58 7.64 -3.57 1.84
C ASP A 58 7.60 -3.46 3.36
N SER A 59 8.11 -2.35 3.93
CA SER A 59 8.43 -2.32 5.37
C SER A 59 7.20 -2.41 6.26
N LEU A 60 6.09 -1.77 5.86
CA LEU A 60 4.82 -1.84 6.60
C LEU A 60 4.16 -3.22 6.51
N VAL A 61 4.39 -3.96 5.42
CA VAL A 61 3.89 -5.33 5.21
C VAL A 61 4.74 -6.31 6.03
N ASP A 62 6.07 -6.22 5.94
CA ASP A 62 7.05 -7.01 6.71
C ASP A 62 6.94 -6.81 8.23
N LEU A 63 6.40 -5.67 8.65
CA LEU A 63 6.10 -5.40 10.05
C LEU A 63 5.03 -6.37 10.59
N GLN A 64 4.09 -6.83 9.76
CA GLN A 64 2.93 -7.61 10.21
C GLN A 64 3.21 -9.09 10.43
N ALA A 65 4.18 -9.64 9.71
CA ALA A 65 4.44 -11.07 9.71
C ALA A 65 5.93 -11.41 9.60
N TYR A 66 6.35 -12.46 10.30
CA TYR A 66 7.69 -13.02 10.16
C TYR A 66 7.80 -14.03 9.02
N SER A 67 6.69 -14.68 8.70
CA SER A 67 6.62 -15.74 7.71
C SER A 67 5.79 -15.30 6.52
N TRP A 68 6.32 -15.61 5.33
CA TRP A 68 5.58 -15.48 4.08
C TRP A 68 4.20 -16.15 4.17
N GLY A 69 3.18 -15.49 3.64
CA GLY A 69 1.80 -15.98 3.64
C GLY A 69 0.99 -15.65 4.90
N SER A 70 1.60 -15.62 6.09
CA SER A 70 0.83 -15.48 7.34
C SER A 70 0.05 -14.17 7.48
N TYR A 71 0.51 -13.09 6.86
CA TYR A 71 -0.28 -11.85 6.83
C TYR A 71 -1.47 -11.97 5.87
N ALA A 72 -1.30 -12.59 4.71
CA ALA A 72 -2.41 -12.89 3.80
C ALA A 72 -3.45 -13.81 4.47
N ASP A 73 -3.00 -14.89 5.14
CA ASP A 73 -3.88 -15.79 5.90
C ASP A 73 -4.70 -15.03 6.97
N SER A 74 -4.08 -14.02 7.61
CA SER A 74 -4.77 -13.20 8.61
C SER A 74 -5.80 -12.25 8.00
N LEU A 75 -5.55 -11.73 6.79
CA LEU A 75 -6.49 -10.87 6.07
C LEU A 75 -7.65 -11.66 5.46
N ASP A 76 -7.37 -12.89 5.01
CA ASP A 76 -8.36 -13.83 4.46
C ASP A 76 -9.32 -14.38 5.53
N ALA A 77 -9.08 -14.08 6.81
CA ALA A 77 -10.01 -14.42 7.88
C ALA A 77 -11.36 -13.70 7.77
N ASP A 78 -11.38 -12.53 7.10
CA ASP A 78 -12.57 -11.74 6.84
C ASP A 78 -13.01 -11.81 5.37
N PRO A 79 -14.33 -11.71 5.07
CA PRO A 79 -14.80 -11.67 3.69
C PRO A 79 -14.27 -10.45 2.92
N LEU A 80 -13.93 -10.67 1.64
CA LEU A 80 -13.60 -9.58 0.73
C LEU A 80 -14.75 -8.56 0.64
N PRO A 81 -14.44 -7.25 0.56
CA PRO A 81 -15.43 -6.21 0.34
C PRO A 81 -16.12 -6.41 -1.01
N THR A 82 -17.36 -5.93 -1.11
CA THR A 82 -18.08 -5.92 -2.37
C THR A 82 -17.44 -4.94 -3.34
N VAL A 83 -17.30 -5.36 -4.60
CA VAL A 83 -16.90 -4.51 -5.73
C VAL A 83 -18.13 -4.26 -6.58
N ASP A 84 -18.28 -3.02 -7.07
CA ASP A 84 -19.36 -2.67 -8.01
C ASP A 84 -19.32 -3.57 -9.25
N ALA A 85 -20.49 -3.89 -9.81
CA ALA A 85 -20.62 -4.71 -11.00
C ALA A 85 -19.90 -4.11 -12.23
N PRO A 86 -19.48 -4.94 -13.21
CA PRO A 86 -18.84 -4.48 -14.45
C PRO A 86 -19.73 -3.51 -15.26
N PRO A 87 -19.14 -2.73 -16.19
CA PRO A 87 -17.78 -2.87 -16.72
C PRO A 87 -16.68 -2.27 -15.83
N TYR A 88 -15.49 -2.90 -15.86
CA TYR A 88 -14.25 -2.39 -15.28
C TYR A 88 -13.45 -1.60 -16.31
N ASP A 89 -14.06 -0.53 -16.82
CA ASP A 89 -13.47 0.36 -17.82
C ASP A 89 -12.50 1.39 -17.21
N ASP A 90 -11.92 2.24 -18.08
CA ASP A 90 -10.98 3.29 -17.67
C ASP A 90 -11.54 4.21 -16.58
N ALA A 91 -12.84 4.54 -16.64
CA ALA A 91 -13.48 5.41 -15.64
C ALA A 91 -13.56 4.73 -14.27
N ARG A 92 -13.85 3.42 -14.25
CA ARG A 92 -13.87 2.63 -13.01
C ARG A 92 -12.48 2.51 -12.40
N VAL A 93 -11.48 2.18 -13.22
CA VAL A 93 -10.08 2.05 -12.76
C VAL A 93 -9.55 3.40 -12.28
N ALA A 94 -9.89 4.51 -12.95
CA ALA A 94 -9.54 5.85 -12.49
C ALA A 94 -10.20 6.20 -11.15
N ALA A 95 -11.45 5.77 -10.91
CA ALA A 95 -12.11 5.96 -9.61
C ALA A 95 -11.35 5.20 -8.51
N TRP A 96 -10.94 3.96 -8.77
CA TRP A 96 -10.14 3.17 -7.84
C TRP A 96 -8.78 3.80 -7.54
N ALA A 97 -8.10 4.33 -8.56
CA ALA A 97 -6.85 5.08 -8.38
C ALA A 97 -7.06 6.33 -7.51
N ASN A 98 -8.18 7.05 -7.68
CA ASN A 98 -8.50 8.22 -6.88
C ASN A 98 -8.82 7.88 -5.41
N ASP A 99 -9.47 6.73 -5.15
CA ASP A 99 -9.67 6.24 -3.79
C ASP A 99 -8.33 6.02 -3.09
N THR A 100 -7.40 5.35 -3.78
CA THR A 100 -6.05 5.06 -3.25
C THR A 100 -5.19 6.32 -3.14
N HIS A 101 -5.35 7.28 -4.07
CA HIS A 101 -4.72 8.61 -3.98
C HIS A 101 -5.14 9.36 -2.71
N ALA A 102 -6.41 9.27 -2.29
CA ALA A 102 -6.86 9.89 -1.05
C ALA A 102 -6.13 9.33 0.19
N LEU A 103 -5.78 8.04 0.18
CA LEU A 103 -4.92 7.46 1.21
C LEU A 103 -3.48 7.97 1.10
N GLY A 104 -2.96 8.15 -0.11
CA GLY A 104 -1.65 8.78 -0.34
C GLY A 104 -1.55 10.18 0.26
N ILE A 105 -2.55 11.04 0.05
CA ILE A 105 -2.63 12.36 0.70
C ILE A 105 -2.52 12.20 2.23
N ARG A 106 -3.28 11.28 2.83
CA ARG A 106 -3.23 11.02 4.27
C ARG A 106 -1.86 10.49 4.72
N ALA A 107 -1.23 9.62 3.94
CA ALA A 107 0.10 9.08 4.23
C ALA A 107 1.12 10.22 4.41
N TYR A 108 1.15 11.20 3.49
CA TYR A 108 2.00 12.38 3.62
C TYR A 108 1.60 13.27 4.80
N GLN A 109 0.30 13.46 5.06
CA GLN A 109 -0.18 14.29 6.19
C GLN A 109 0.21 13.73 7.57
N LEU A 110 0.46 12.42 7.67
CA LEU A 110 0.90 11.77 8.90
C LEU A 110 2.41 11.86 9.13
N LEU A 111 3.18 12.34 8.14
CA LEU A 111 4.61 12.56 8.33
C LEU A 111 4.87 13.63 9.41
N PRO A 112 6.00 13.54 10.13
CA PRO A 112 6.38 14.55 11.11
C PRO A 112 6.37 15.96 10.53
N ALA A 113 5.93 16.94 11.31
CA ALA A 113 5.93 18.34 10.89
C ALA A 113 7.35 18.80 10.53
N GLY A 114 7.49 19.47 9.37
CA GLY A 114 8.79 19.90 8.86
C GLY A 114 9.58 18.82 8.12
N THR A 115 8.96 17.67 7.81
CA THR A 115 9.52 16.69 6.88
C THR A 115 9.85 17.37 5.55
N PRO A 116 11.09 17.29 5.05
CA PRO A 116 11.45 17.84 3.75
C PRO A 116 10.83 17.00 2.63
N ASP A 117 10.60 17.62 1.47
CA ASP A 117 10.15 16.89 0.27
C ASP A 117 11.21 15.88 -0.22
N HIS A 118 12.49 16.21 -0.02
CA HIS A 118 13.66 15.42 -0.46
C HIS A 118 14.76 15.47 0.59
N ASN A 119 15.46 14.35 0.79
CA ASN A 119 16.68 14.27 1.61
C ASN A 119 17.65 13.23 1.04
N ASP A 120 18.67 12.87 1.81
CA ASP A 120 19.58 11.76 1.50
C ASP A 120 19.50 10.68 2.58
N SER A 121 20.02 9.48 2.26
CA SER A 121 20.03 8.35 3.19
C SER A 121 20.92 8.56 4.43
N SER A 122 21.76 9.60 4.46
CA SER A 122 22.57 9.96 5.64
C SER A 122 21.79 10.80 6.66
N HIS A 123 20.68 11.42 6.25
CA HIS A 123 19.80 12.23 7.10
C HIS A 123 18.31 11.84 6.91
N PRO A 124 17.95 10.57 7.17
CA PRO A 124 16.60 10.10 6.98
C PRO A 124 15.64 10.70 8.01
N VAL A 125 14.36 10.80 7.64
CA VAL A 125 13.29 11.19 8.58
C VAL A 125 12.94 10.01 9.47
N GLU A 126 12.89 10.24 10.77
CA GLU A 126 12.52 9.24 11.75
C GLU A 126 10.99 9.10 11.82
N ILE A 127 10.47 7.92 11.46
CA ILE A 127 9.04 7.59 11.47
C ILE A 127 8.76 6.69 12.67
N SER A 128 7.90 7.14 13.58
CA SER A 128 7.62 6.43 14.83
C SER A 128 6.58 5.31 14.66
N ASN A 129 6.44 4.51 15.72
CA ASN A 129 5.42 3.47 15.80
C ASN A 129 4.00 4.03 15.67
N ASP A 130 3.78 5.29 16.05
CA ASP A 130 2.46 5.93 15.97
C ASP A 130 1.99 6.06 14.53
N TYR A 131 2.91 6.32 13.59
CA TYR A 131 2.61 6.30 12.16
C TYR A 131 2.11 4.91 11.75
N ALA A 132 2.86 3.85 12.07
CA ALA A 132 2.51 2.48 11.70
C ALA A 132 1.15 2.04 12.28
N VAL A 133 0.85 2.45 13.51
CA VAL A 133 -0.45 2.21 14.15
C VAL A 133 -1.56 2.99 13.44
N ALA A 134 -1.32 4.26 13.08
CA ALA A 134 -2.31 5.15 12.49
C ALA A 134 -2.72 4.78 11.05
N ILE A 135 -1.90 4.00 10.34
CA ILE A 135 -2.19 3.54 8.97
C ILE A 135 -2.58 2.05 8.89
N LYS A 136 -2.53 1.30 10.00
CA LYS A 136 -2.64 -0.17 9.96
C LYS A 136 -3.97 -0.63 9.35
N ALA A 137 -5.06 0.00 9.77
CA ALA A 137 -6.39 -0.35 9.28
C ALA A 137 -6.55 0.01 7.79
N GLU A 138 -5.91 1.07 7.31
CA GLU A 138 -5.90 1.45 5.91
C GLU A 138 -5.02 0.52 5.07
N LEU A 139 -3.85 0.12 5.56
CA LEU A 139 -2.98 -0.86 4.90
C LEU A 139 -3.72 -2.19 4.68
N ASP A 140 -4.36 -2.72 5.74
CA ASP A 140 -5.17 -3.94 5.64
C ASP A 140 -6.28 -3.77 4.58
N ARG A 141 -6.96 -2.62 4.61
CA ARG A 141 -8.07 -2.33 3.70
C ARG A 141 -7.60 -2.28 2.24
N GLU A 142 -6.48 -1.65 1.94
CA GLU A 142 -5.96 -1.58 0.56
C GLU A 142 -5.56 -2.96 0.03
N LEU A 143 -4.88 -3.78 0.85
CA LEU A 143 -4.53 -5.16 0.46
C LEU A 143 -5.77 -5.99 0.13
N VAL A 144 -6.81 -5.90 0.97
CA VAL A 144 -8.07 -6.61 0.78
C VAL A 144 -8.88 -6.04 -0.40
N LYS A 145 -8.87 -4.71 -0.63
CA LYS A 145 -9.47 -4.07 -1.82
C LYS A 145 -8.81 -4.58 -3.09
N GLY A 146 -7.49 -4.72 -3.11
CA GLY A 146 -6.73 -5.24 -4.25
C GLY A 146 -7.13 -6.66 -4.59
N ALA A 147 -7.23 -7.53 -3.58
CA ALA A 147 -7.72 -8.90 -3.76
C ALA A 147 -9.16 -8.93 -4.32
N ALA A 148 -10.07 -8.10 -3.78
CA ALA A 148 -11.45 -8.01 -4.24
C ALA A 148 -11.57 -7.50 -5.69
N ARG A 149 -10.85 -6.43 -6.03
CA ARG A 149 -10.82 -5.82 -7.37
C ARG A 149 -10.17 -6.76 -8.40
N LEU A 150 -9.09 -7.44 -8.03
CA LEU A 150 -8.46 -8.46 -8.88
C LEU A 150 -9.44 -9.62 -9.14
N LYS A 151 -10.10 -10.15 -8.11
CA LYS A 151 -11.12 -11.20 -8.26
C LYS A 151 -12.20 -10.75 -9.25
N ALA A 152 -12.75 -9.56 -9.05
CA ALA A 152 -13.75 -8.95 -9.91
C ALA A 152 -13.30 -8.86 -11.38
N ILE A 153 -12.10 -8.34 -11.65
CA ILE A 153 -11.52 -8.27 -13.02
C ILE A 153 -11.42 -9.67 -13.65
N LEU A 154 -10.94 -10.66 -12.89
CA LEU A 154 -10.77 -12.03 -13.39
C LEU A 154 -12.12 -12.70 -13.66
N GLU A 155 -13.12 -12.50 -12.80
CA GLU A 155 -14.47 -13.02 -12.99
C GLU A 155 -15.16 -12.40 -14.21
N ASP A 156 -14.97 -11.11 -14.49
CA ASP A 156 -15.51 -10.49 -15.71
C ASP A 156 -14.79 -11.00 -16.98
N ALA A 157 -13.46 -11.14 -16.91
CA ALA A 157 -12.66 -11.62 -18.03
C ALA A 157 -12.91 -13.10 -18.39
N PHE A 158 -13.26 -13.95 -17.40
CA PHE A 158 -13.39 -15.41 -17.59
C PHE A 158 -14.78 -15.97 -17.31
N GLY A 159 -15.66 -15.26 -16.62
CA GLY A 159 -16.97 -15.76 -16.17
C GLY A 159 -18.02 -15.89 -17.28
N SER A 160 -17.71 -15.43 -18.49
CA SER A 160 -18.53 -15.60 -19.69
C SER A 160 -18.14 -16.84 -20.53
N SER A 161 -17.29 -17.73 -19.99
CA SER A 161 -16.79 -18.95 -20.66
C SER A 161 -17.66 -20.18 -20.41
#